data_AF-A0A4Q2Z714-F1
#
_entry.id   AF-A0A4Q2Z714-F1
#
_cell.length_a   1.000
_cell.length_b   1.000
_cell.length_c   1.000
_cell.angle_alpha   90.00
_cell.angle_beta   90.00
_cell.angle_gamma   90.00
#
_symmetry.space_group_name_H-M   'P 1'
#
loop_
_entity.id
_entity.type
_entity.pdbx_description
1 polymer ?
#
loop_
_entity_poly.entity_id
_entity_poly.type
_entity_poly.pdbx_seq_one_letter_code
_entity_poly.pdbx_strand_id
1 'polypeptide(L)' 'MKFTSAVNPQTHPVMGDNVSSLEIVSEDGAYYLFRISAKGRLLGDTWHQSIEEAMRQATNEFSVNPGDWMQVDD' A
#
# COMPACT_ATOMS: atom_id res chain seq x y z
N MET A 1 -2.90 11.02 9.15
CA MET A 1 -3.42 10.95 7.78
C MET A 1 -3.35 9.51 7.31
N LYS A 2 -4.38 9.04 6.61
CA LYS A 2 -4.38 7.71 6.00
C LYS A 2 -4.59 7.84 4.51
N PHE A 3 -3.88 7.01 3.74
CA PHE A 3 -4.05 6.90 2.31
C PHE A 3 -4.36 5.46 1.98
N THR A 4 -5.31 5.22 1.09
CA THR A 4 -5.67 3.86 0.68
C THR A 4 -5.66 3.79 -0.83
N SER A 5 -5.08 2.73 -1.39
CA SER A 5 -5.10 2.47 -2.82
C SER A 5 -5.47 1.02 -3.08
N ALA A 6 -6.34 0.81 -4.06
CA ALA A 6 -6.56 -0.53 -4.59
C ALA A 6 -5.34 -0.93 -5.44
N VAL A 7 -4.91 -2.17 -5.31
CA VAL A 7 -3.90 -2.75 -6.20
C VAL A 7 -4.63 -3.54 -7.26
N ASN A 8 -4.38 -3.23 -8.54
CA ASN A 8 -4.90 -4.06 -9.61
C ASN A 8 -4.12 -5.38 -9.63
N PRO A 9 -4.76 -6.55 -9.45
CA PRO A 9 -4.07 -7.85 -9.36
C PRO A 9 -3.52 -8.35 -10.71
N GLN A 10 -3.22 -7.47 -11.66
CA GLN A 10 -2.88 -7.85 -13.04
C GLN A 10 -1.42 -8.31 -13.23
N THR A 11 -0.59 -8.31 -12.18
CA THR A 11 0.84 -8.68 -12.29
C THR A 11 1.14 -10.00 -11.57
N HIS A 12 0.92 -11.08 -12.33
CA HIS A 12 1.46 -12.44 -12.17
C HIS A 12 0.77 -13.37 -11.15
N PRO A 13 0.25 -14.55 -11.60
CA PRO A 13 -0.19 -15.62 -10.71
C PRO A 13 1.02 -16.35 -10.13
N VAL A 14 1.64 -15.76 -9.10
CA VAL A 14 2.61 -16.49 -8.28
C VAL A 14 1.88 -17.05 -7.05
N MET A 15 2.11 -18.33 -6.76
CA MET A 15 1.54 -19.06 -5.63
C MET A 15 1.87 -18.33 -4.32
N GLY A 16 0.95 -17.49 -3.85
CA GLY A 16 1.10 -16.63 -2.69
C GLY A 16 -0.12 -15.72 -2.54
N ASP A 17 -0.42 -15.33 -1.31
CA ASP A 17 -1.56 -14.46 -0.99
C ASP A 17 -1.34 -13.08 -1.67
N ASN A 18 -2.14 -12.78 -2.69
CA ASN A 18 -1.93 -11.59 -3.52
C ASN A 18 -2.39 -10.33 -2.78
N VAL A 19 -1.51 -9.32 -2.74
CA VAL A 19 -1.87 -7.98 -2.25
C VAL A 19 -2.94 -7.40 -3.19
N SER A 20 -4.08 -7.04 -2.62
CA SER A 20 -5.22 -6.44 -3.34
C SER A 20 -5.47 -5.00 -2.95
N SER A 21 -4.97 -4.57 -1.79
CA SER A 21 -5.09 -3.19 -1.34
C SER A 21 -3.88 -2.80 -0.52
N LEU A 22 -3.52 -1.53 -0.60
CA LEU A 22 -2.46 -0.93 0.20
C LEU A 22 -3.04 0.20 1.03
N GLU A 23 -2.62 0.31 2.29
CA GLU A 23 -2.93 1.44 3.15
C GLU A 23 -1.63 2.07 3.63
N ILE A 24 -1.46 3.38 3.48
CA ILE A 24 -0.39 4.14 4.11
C ILE A 24 -0.97 4.89 5.28
N VAL A 25 -0.44 4.66 6.48
CA VAL A 25 -0.81 5.43 7.68
C VAL A 25 0.37 6.27 8.10
N SER A 26 0.14 7.57 8.28
CA SER A 26 1.12 8.47 8.88
C SER A 26 0.93 8.52 10.39
N GLU A 27 1.91 8.09 11.18
CA GLU A 27 1.87 8.13 12.64
C GLU A 27 3.22 8.63 13.18
N ASP A 28 3.19 9.59 14.11
CA ASP A 28 4.40 10.19 14.73
C ASP A 28 5.47 10.71 13.74
N GLY A 29 5.03 11.21 12.57
CA GLY A 29 5.94 11.67 11.51
C GLY A 29 6.58 10.56 10.68
N ALA A 30 6.21 9.31 10.89
CA ALA A 30 6.54 8.16 10.06
C ALA A 30 5.37 7.74 9.18
N TYR A 31 5.66 7.00 8.11
CA TYR A 31 4.66 6.45 7.19
C TYR A 31 4.77 4.92 7.13
N TYR A 32 3.67 4.24 7.42
CA TYR A 32 3.58 2.79 7.43
C TYR A 32 2.77 2.30 6.25
N LEU A 33 3.39 1.56 5.33
CA LEU A 33 2.75 0.95 4.18
C LEU A 33 2.25 -0.46 4.54
N PHE A 34 0.96 -0.59 4.82
CA PHE A 34 0.27 -1.85 5.05
C PHE A 34 -0.13 -2.51 3.74
N ARG A 35 0.18 -3.81 3.62
CA ARG A 35 -0.14 -4.65 2.47
C ARG A 35 -1.29 -5.56 2.84
N ILE A 36 -2.40 -5.45 2.12
CA ILE A 36 -3.64 -6.16 2.44
C ILE A 36 -4.00 -7.08 1.29
N SER A 37 -4.30 -8.32 1.63
CA SER A 37 -4.75 -9.35 0.71
C SER A 37 -6.19 -9.14 0.25
N ALA A 38 -6.59 -9.80 -0.85
CA ALA A 38 -7.98 -9.90 -1.30
C ALA A 38 -8.95 -10.33 -0.19
N LYS A 39 -8.45 -11.08 0.80
CA LYS A 39 -9.22 -11.57 1.94
C LYS A 39 -9.29 -10.59 3.12
N GLY A 40 -8.78 -9.36 2.95
CA GLY A 40 -8.68 -8.37 4.03
C GLY A 40 -7.62 -8.74 5.08
N ARG A 41 -6.70 -9.65 4.76
CA ARG A 41 -5.62 -10.06 5.67
C ARG A 41 -4.41 -9.16 5.48
N LEU A 42 -3.88 -8.65 6.58
CA LEU A 42 -2.65 -7.88 6.58
C LEU A 42 -1.47 -8.84 6.35
N LEU A 43 -0.80 -8.68 5.21
CA LEU A 43 0.34 -9.49 4.79
C LEU A 43 1.64 -8.98 5.41
N GLY A 44 1.70 -7.70 5.70
CA GLY A 44 2.79 -7.05 6.41
C GLY A 44 2.73 -5.55 6.22
N ASP A 45 3.50 -4.84 7.02
CA ASP A 45 3.71 -3.41 6.90
C ASP A 45 5.17 -3.09 6.63
N THR A 46 5.43 -1.90 6.11
CA THR A 46 6.79 -1.40 5.92
C THR A 46 6.86 0.04 6.38
N TRP A 47 7.87 0.33 7.20
CA TRP A 47 8.12 1.67 7.71
C TRP A 47 8.90 2.50 6.70
N HIS A 48 8.49 3.75 6.55
CA HIS A 48 9.10 4.75 5.70
C HIS A 48 9.17 6.09 6.42
N GLN A 49 10.20 6.87 6.11
CA GLN A 49 10.37 8.21 6.67
C GLN A 49 9.47 9.24 5.97
N SER A 50 9.16 9.02 4.68
CA SER A 50 8.31 9.91 3.88
C SER A 50 7.26 9.14 3.08
N ILE A 51 6.10 9.78 2.87
CA ILE A 51 5.02 9.22 2.04
C ILE A 51 5.46 8.94 0.61
N GLU A 52 6.35 9.77 0.06
CA GLU A 52 6.89 9.60 -1.28
C GLU A 52 7.68 8.29 -1.41
N GLU A 53 8.41 7.88 -0.36
CA GLU A 53 9.12 6.60 -0.35
C GLU A 53 8.18 5.41 -0.26
N ALA A 54 7.15 5.51 0.59
CA ALA A 54 6.11 4.50 0.71
C ALA A 54 5.35 4.31 -0.61
N MET A 55 4.92 5.42 -1.22
CA MET A 55 4.26 5.41 -2.54
C MET A 55 5.19 4.88 -3.62
N ARG A 56 6.47 5.28 -3.65
CA ARG A 56 7.43 4.79 -4.64
C ARG A 56 7.66 3.29 -4.52
N GLN A 57 7.73 2.75 -3.30
CA GLN A 57 7.82 1.31 -3.09
C GLN A 57 6.57 0.61 -3.60
N ALA A 58 5.39 1.15 -3.30
CA ALA A 58 4.14 0.63 -3.84
C ALA A 58 4.05 0.67 -5.37
N THR A 59 4.54 1.76 -5.99
CA THR A 59 4.62 1.86 -7.46
C THR A 59 5.58 0.83 -8.03
N ASN A 60 6.75 0.64 -7.42
CA ASN A 60 7.75 -0.28 -7.95
C ASN A 60 7.37 -1.75 -7.75
N GLU A 61 6.74 -2.10 -6.63
CA GLU A 61 6.39 -3.48 -6.28
C GLU A 61 5.00 -3.89 -6.78
N PHE A 62 4.02 -2.97 -6.72
CA PHE A 62 2.62 -3.24 -7.04
C PHE A 62 2.10 -2.47 -8.26
N SER A 63 2.94 -1.68 -8.94
CA SER A 63 2.54 -0.84 -10.08
C SER A 63 1.39 0.12 -9.74
N VAL A 64 1.28 0.52 -8.47
CA VAL A 64 0.27 1.48 -8.00
C VAL A 64 0.76 2.89 -8.25
N ASN A 65 -0.03 3.71 -8.92
CA ASN A 65 0.35 5.11 -9.14
C ASN A 65 0.11 5.95 -7.89
N PRO A 66 0.96 6.96 -7.60
CA PRO A 66 0.73 7.92 -6.52
C PRO A 66 -0.63 8.66 -6.67
N GLY A 67 -1.17 8.77 -7.89
CA GLY A 67 -2.49 9.36 -8.15
C GLY A 67 -3.69 8.46 -7.87
N ASP A 68 -3.50 7.14 -7.69
CA ASP A 68 -4.57 6.20 -7.30
C ASP A 68 -4.79 6.17 -5.78
N TRP A 69 -3.90 6.81 -5.01
CA TRP A 69 -4.04 6.90 -3.57
C TRP A 69 -5.14 7.90 -3.20
N MET A 70 -6.16 7.40 -2.51
CA MET A 70 -7.17 8.25 -1.91
C MET A 70 -6.79 8.55 -0.46
N GLN A 71 -6.66 9.84 -0.14
CA GLN A 71 -6.55 10.28 1.24
C GLN A 71 -7.89 10.08 1.93
N VAL A 72 -7.86 9.31 3.01
CA VAL A 72 -8.97 9.17 3.96
C VAL A 72 -8.62 10.08 5.13
N ASP A 73 -9.28 11.23 5.18
CA ASP A 73 -9.38 12.05 6.38
C ASP A 73 -10.47 11.43 7.27
N ASP A 74 -10.11 11.06 8.50
CA ASP A 74 -11.07 10.64 9.54
C ASP A 74 -11.64 11.88 10.24
#